data_AF-A0A1F2UGQ7-F1
#
_entry.id   AF-A0A1F2UGQ7-F1
#
_cell.length_a   1.000
_cell.length_b   1.000
_cell.length_c   1.000
_cell.angle_alpha   90.00
_cell.angle_beta   90.00
_cell.angle_gamma   90.00
#
_symmetry.space_group_name_H-M   'P 1'
#
loop_
_entity.id
_entity.type
_entity.pdbx_description
1 polymer ?
#
loop_
_entity_poly.entity_id
_entity_poly.type
_entity_poly.pdbx_seq_one_letter_code
_entity_poly.pdbx_strand_id
1 'polypeptide(L)'
;MKKADDGIPQTVAPVEEIQWSVRDAAGNRRDVTFRELIEATNGATAARADLHISRSRDGEPFITSRQDGMIQMLVPDPGGPATGR
;
A
#
# COMPACT_ATOMS: atom_id res chain seq x y z
N MET A 1 -2.86 42.97 -3.42
CA MET A 1 -2.13 41.75 -2.99
C MET A 1 -3.16 40.63 -2.92
N LYS A 2 -3.14 39.69 -3.89
CA LYS A 2 -4.11 38.59 -3.99
C LYS A 2 -3.72 37.52 -2.96
N LYS A 3 -4.64 37.12 -2.08
CA LYS A 3 -4.41 35.97 -1.19
C LYS A 3 -4.07 34.77 -2.07
N ALA A 4 -2.94 34.13 -1.80
CA ALA A 4 -2.70 32.80 -2.34
C ALA A 4 -3.74 31.90 -1.67
N ASP A 5 -4.64 31.31 -2.47
CA ASP A 5 -5.32 30.11 -2.03
C ASP A 5 -4.23 29.06 -1.90
N ASP A 6 -3.73 28.88 -0.67
CA ASP A 6 -2.90 27.76 -0.28
C ASP A 6 -3.76 26.52 -0.49
N GLY A 7 -3.73 25.98 -1.70
CA GLY A 7 -4.57 24.89 -2.19
C GLY A 7 -4.34 23.59 -1.44
N ILE A 8 -4.65 23.58 -0.14
CA ILE A 8 -4.79 22.37 0.65
C ILE A 8 -6.02 21.67 0.07
N PRO A 9 -5.86 20.52 -0.59
CA PRO A 9 -6.98 19.83 -1.19
C PRO A 9 -7.97 19.49 -0.08
N GLN A 10 -9.20 20.00 -0.19
CA GLN A 10 -10.32 19.49 0.58
C GLN A 10 -10.50 18.02 0.20
N THR A 11 -10.68 17.18 1.22
CA THR A 11 -10.75 15.70 1.20
C THR A 11 -9.43 14.95 1.03
N VAL A 12 -8.56 15.07 2.03
CA VAL A 12 -7.70 13.93 2.41
C VAL A 12 -8.29 13.40 3.71
N ALA A 13 -8.99 12.26 3.64
CA ALA A 13 -9.31 11.52 4.85
C ALA A 13 -7.97 11.18 5.53
N PRO A 14 -7.83 11.37 6.86
CA PRO A 14 -6.63 10.90 7.55
C PRO A 14 -6.53 9.39 7.33
N VAL A 15 -5.53 8.95 6.58
CA VAL A 15 -5.17 7.53 6.50
C VAL A 15 -4.32 7.25 7.73
N GLU A 16 -4.96 6.78 8.80
CA GLU A 16 -4.27 6.44 10.05
C GLU A 16 -3.46 5.14 9.93
N GLU A 17 -3.88 4.23 9.04
CA GLU A 17 -3.26 2.92 8.88
C GLU A 17 -3.47 2.36 7.47
N ILE A 18 -2.43 1.72 6.90
CA ILE A 18 -2.56 0.88 5.71
C ILE A 18 -2.57 -0.57 6.19
N GLN A 19 -3.74 -1.20 6.16
CA GLN A 19 -3.85 -2.62 6.48
C GLN A 19 -3.48 -3.50 5.29
N TRP A 20 -2.68 -4.53 5.55
CA TRP A 20 -2.26 -5.49 4.54
C TRP A 20 -2.96 -6.82 4.68
N SER A 21 -3.35 -7.37 3.53
CA SER A 21 -3.72 -8.78 3.44
C SER A 21 -3.24 -9.37 2.12
N VAL A 22 -2.97 -10.68 2.15
CA VAL A 22 -2.66 -11.47 0.98
C VAL A 22 -3.67 -12.60 0.84
N ARG A 23 -3.74 -13.21 -0.34
CA ARG A 23 -4.47 -14.46 -0.55
C ARG A 23 -3.50 -15.62 -0.53
N ASP A 24 -3.82 -16.65 0.23
CA ASP A 24 -3.06 -17.90 0.21
C ASP A 24 -3.34 -18.71 -1.07
N ALA A 25 -2.68 -19.87 -1.21
CA ALA A 25 -2.87 -20.74 -2.37
C ALA A 25 -4.29 -21.29 -2.51
N ALA A 26 -5.08 -21.33 -1.43
CA ALA A 26 -6.48 -21.71 -1.42
C ALA A 26 -7.42 -20.52 -1.65
N GLY A 27 -6.87 -19.31 -1.82
CA GLY A 27 -7.60 -18.07 -2.06
C GLY A 27 -8.13 -17.40 -0.79
N ASN A 28 -7.80 -17.90 0.40
CA ASN A 28 -8.25 -17.30 1.65
C ASN A 28 -7.47 -16.04 1.95
N ARG A 29 -8.17 -15.03 2.46
CA ARG A 29 -7.55 -13.79 2.95
C ARG A 29 -6.78 -14.08 4.24
N ARG A 30 -5.55 -13.59 4.29
CA ARG A 30 -4.70 -13.60 5.48
C ARG A 30 -4.17 -12.20 5.70
N ASP A 31 -4.48 -11.62 6.85
CA ASP A 31 -3.90 -10.34 7.25
C ASP A 31 -2.44 -10.55 7.65
N VAL A 32 -1.58 -9.62 7.22
CA VAL A 32 -0.13 -9.70 7.39
C VAL A 32 0.45 -8.31 7.60
N THR A 33 1.61 -8.25 8.24
CA THR A 33 2.47 -7.07 8.22
C THR A 33 3.33 -7.07 6.97
N PHE A 34 3.75 -5.88 6.52
CA PHE A 34 4.67 -5.77 5.39
C PHE A 34 6.03 -6.44 5.66
N ARG A 35 6.48 -6.41 6.91
CA ARG A 35 7.70 -7.09 7.35
C ARG A 35 7.62 -8.60 7.17
N GLU A 36 6.50 -9.23 7.52
CA GLU A 36 6.33 -10.68 7.34
C GLU A 36 6.45 -11.10 5.87
N LEU A 37 5.98 -10.26 4.93
CA LEU A 37 6.13 -10.53 3.49
C LEU A 37 7.60 -10.46 3.05
N ILE A 38 8.35 -9.47 3.54
CA ILE A 38 9.78 -9.33 3.27
C ILE A 38 10.54 -10.53 3.82
N GLU A 39 10.29 -10.88 5.09
CA GLU A 39 10.99 -11.99 5.76
C GLU A 39 10.65 -13.33 5.11
N ALA A 40 9.40 -13.54 4.68
CA ALA A 40 9.00 -14.73 3.94
C ALA A 40 9.70 -14.82 2.57
N THR A 41 9.86 -13.69 1.86
CA THR A 41 10.54 -13.65 0.56
C THR A 41 12.04 -13.90 0.70
N ASN A 42 12.67 -13.29 1.72
CA ASN A 42 14.12 -13.37 1.92
C ASN A 42 14.56 -14.62 2.71
N GLY A 43 13.65 -15.29 3.41
CA GLY A 43 13.97 -16.42 4.29
C GLY A 43 14.81 -16.02 5.52
N ALA A 44 14.80 -14.75 5.89
CA ALA A 44 15.61 -14.20 6.98
C ALA A 44 14.90 -13.02 7.66
N THR A 45 15.24 -12.79 8.93
CA THR A 45 14.73 -11.65 9.70
C THR A 45 15.20 -10.33 9.10
N ALA A 46 14.29 -9.37 8.93
CA ALA A 46 14.59 -8.07 8.34
C ALA A 46 14.79 -7.03 9.44
N ALA A 47 15.91 -6.31 9.48
CA ALA A 47 16.09 -5.26 10.49
C ALA A 47 15.09 -4.09 10.33
N ARG A 48 14.58 -3.88 9.11
CA ARG A 48 13.67 -2.81 8.70
C ARG A 48 12.79 -3.26 7.54
N ALA A 49 11.70 -2.56 7.30
CA ALA A 49 10.80 -2.75 6.17
C ALA A 49 10.47 -1.38 5.56
N ASP A 50 11.12 -1.04 4.45
CA ASP A 50 10.96 0.25 3.80
C ASP A 50 9.96 0.13 2.64
N LEU A 51 8.92 0.97 2.69
CA LEU A 51 7.80 0.98 1.75
C LEU A 51 7.81 2.27 0.92
N HIS A 52 7.80 2.15 -0.40
CA HIS A 52 7.52 3.28 -1.29
C HIS A 52 6.19 3.09 -2.01
N ILE A 53 5.31 4.09 -1.90
CA ILE A 53 4.04 4.15 -2.65
C ILE A 53 4.26 5.03 -3.86
N SER A 54 3.94 4.50 -5.04
CA SER A 54 4.08 5.18 -6.33
C SER A 54 2.82 4.98 -7.16
N ARG A 55 2.67 5.77 -8.23
CA ARG A 55 1.60 5.59 -9.22
C ARG A 55 2.20 5.24 -10.55
N SER A 56 1.57 4.30 -11.26
CA SER A 56 1.92 3.98 -12.64
C SER A 56 1.59 5.17 -13.55
N ARG A 57 2.06 5.10 -14.81
CA ARG A 57 1.67 6.09 -15.83
C ARG A 57 0.16 6.17 -16.02
N ASP A 58 -0.53 5.05 -15.79
CA ASP A 58 -1.98 4.91 -15.93
C ASP A 58 -2.73 5.28 -14.64
N GLY A 59 -2.00 5.71 -13.60
CA GLY A 59 -2.55 6.19 -12.34
C GLY A 59 -2.78 5.11 -11.27
N GLU A 60 -2.42 3.86 -11.55
CA GLU A 60 -2.62 2.75 -10.63
C GLU A 60 -1.59 2.80 -9.48
N PRO A 61 -2.03 2.69 -8.22
CA PRO A 61 -1.11 2.66 -7.09
C PRO A 61 -0.35 1.34 -7.04
N PHE A 62 0.96 1.44 -6.88
CA PHE A 62 1.82 0.29 -6.64
C PHE A 62 2.85 0.60 -5.56
N ILE A 63 3.47 -0.45 -5.10
CA ILE A 63 4.38 -0.41 -3.98
C ILE A 63 5.69 -1.03 -4.40
N THR A 64 6.78 -0.44 -3.93
CA THR A 64 8.11 -1.03 -4.02
C THR A 64 8.68 -1.27 -2.63
N SER A 65 9.20 -2.47 -2.42
CA SER A 65 9.96 -2.86 -1.25
C SER A 65 11.45 -2.79 -1.55
N ARG A 66 12.20 -2.12 -0.69
CA ARG A 66 13.66 -2.00 -0.86
C ARG A 66 14.41 -3.25 -0.38
N GLN A 67 13.79 -4.04 0.50
CA GLN A 67 14.44 -5.14 1.21
C GLN A 67 14.40 -6.46 0.47
N ASP A 68 13.37 -6.69 -0.34
CA ASP A 68 13.19 -7.91 -1.13
C ASP A 68 13.15 -7.62 -2.64
N GLY A 69 13.22 -6.33 -3.05
CA GLY A 69 13.18 -5.91 -4.45
C GLY A 69 11.81 -6.05 -5.11
N MET A 70 10.77 -6.38 -4.36
CA MET A 70 9.45 -6.65 -4.90
C MET A 70 8.71 -5.37 -5.28
N ILE A 71 8.04 -5.43 -6.42
CA ILE A 71 7.05 -4.43 -6.85
C ILE A 71 5.68 -5.11 -6.81
N GLN A 72 4.77 -4.58 -6.01
CA GLN A 72 3.44 -5.14 -5.82
C GLN A 72 2.37 -4.11 -6.17
N MET A 73 1.45 -4.48 -7.05
CA MET A 73 0.29 -3.65 -7.39
C MET A 73 -0.74 -3.71 -6.26
N LEU A 74 -1.28 -2.56 -5.86
CA LEU A 74 -2.38 -2.51 -4.92
C LEU A 74 -3.70 -2.72 -5.67
N VAL A 75 -4.37 -3.81 -5.38
CA VAL A 75 -5.68 -4.11 -5.96
C VAL A 75 -6.75 -3.80 -4.90
N PRO A 76 -7.80 -3.03 -5.23
CA PRO A 76 -8.92 -2.83 -4.33
C PRO A 76 -9.54 -4.16 -3.91
N ASP A 77 -9.90 -4.29 -2.63
CA ASP A 77 -10.64 -5.46 -2.17
C ASP A 77 -12.08 -5.40 -2.73
N PRO A 78 -12.51 -6.37 -3.57
CA PRO A 78 -13.87 -6.37 -4.12
C PRO A 78 -14.96 -6.54 -3.05
N GLY A 79 -14.61 -7.02 -1.86
CA GLY A 79 -15.50 -7.10 -0.69
C GLY A 79 -15.35 -5.94 0.30
N GLY A 80 -14.44 -5.00 0.04
CA GLY A 80 -14.21 -3.82 0.88
C GLY A 80 -15.32 -2.79 0.73
N PRO A 81 -15.44 -1.84 1.68
CA PRO A 81 -16.36 -0.71 1.50
C PRO A 81 -16.01 0.02 0.20
N ALA A 82 -17.00 0.21 -0.66
CA ALA A 82 -16.83 0.93 -1.91
C ALA A 82 -16.30 2.34 -1.59
N THR A 83 -15.08 2.65 -2.04
CA THR A 83 -14.58 4.03 -2.05
C THR A 83 -15.38 4.78 -3.10
N GLY A 84 -16.44 5.47 -2.66
CA GLY A 84 -17.25 6.33 -3.49
C GLY A 84 -16.38 7.38 -4.18
N ARG A 85 -16.52 7.47 -5.50
CA ARG A 85 -15.86 8.47 -6.34
C ARG A 85 -16.65 9.77 -6.33
#